data_AF-A0A1F3SAQ0-F1
#
_entry.id   AF-A0A1F3SAQ0-F1
#
_cell.length_a   1.000
_cell.length_b   1.000
_cell.length_c   1.000
_cell.angle_alpha   90.00
_cell.angle_beta   90.00
_cell.angle_gamma   90.00
#
_symmetry.space_group_name_H-M   'P 1'
#
loop_
_entity.id
_entity.type
_entity.pdbx_description
1 polymer ?
#
loop_
_entity_poly.entity_id
_entity_poly.type
_entity_poly.pdbx_seq_one_letter_code
_entity_poly.pdbx_strand_id
1 'polypeptide(L)'
;MKNSIGTLTLALLLAGLTFTRCSTPAEKVDDAKHNVEDANRDLEESKAYLKEMEAFRAQTEAQIKENERTIAGFKDRIADQRIETQEDYKKAIEALAVQNLKLRKRLNNFNADSLEAWKKFESEFKHDMEALGDAFHDFSVKNEQ
;
A
#
# COMPACT_ATOMS: atom_id res chain seq x y z
N MET A 1 44.18 65.32 3.90
CA MET A 1 44.58 65.90 2.60
C MET A 1 45.61 64.97 1.96
N LYS A 2 45.31 64.48 0.75
CA LYS A 2 46.22 64.27 -0.41
C LYS A 2 47.47 63.39 -0.23
N ASN A 3 47.79 62.32 -0.98
CA ASN A 3 47.27 61.54 -2.12
C ASN A 3 48.15 60.26 -2.17
N SER A 4 47.70 59.16 -2.78
CA SER A 4 48.25 58.65 -4.06
C SER A 4 47.86 57.19 -4.33
N ILE A 5 47.40 56.97 -5.56
CA ILE A 5 46.97 55.71 -6.17
C ILE A 5 48.20 54.99 -6.74
N GLY A 6 48.21 53.65 -6.71
CA GLY A 6 49.22 52.80 -7.35
C GLY A 6 48.72 51.38 -7.66
N THR A 7 48.18 51.22 -8.86
CA THR A 7 48.25 50.03 -9.76
C THR A 7 47.76 48.64 -9.32
N LEU A 8 46.60 48.28 -9.90
CA LEU A 8 46.23 47.03 -10.59
C LEU A 8 47.29 45.90 -10.67
N THR A 9 46.95 44.72 -10.14
CA THR A 9 47.37 43.44 -10.72
C THR A 9 46.31 42.36 -10.50
N LEU A 10 45.55 42.11 -11.55
CA LEU A 10 44.64 40.99 -11.71
C LEU A 10 45.48 39.74 -12.02
N ALA A 11 45.73 38.89 -11.04
CA ALA A 11 46.36 37.59 -11.26
C ALA A 11 45.28 36.55 -11.59
N LEU A 12 44.91 36.46 -12.88
CA LEU A 12 44.29 35.24 -13.41
C LEU A 12 45.34 34.14 -13.38
N LEU A 13 45.27 33.22 -12.40
CA LEU A 13 45.98 31.95 -12.49
C LEU A 13 45.05 30.94 -13.17
N LEU A 14 45.13 30.88 -14.49
CA LEU A 14 44.66 29.75 -15.30
C LEU A 14 45.73 28.66 -15.26
N ALA A 15 45.58 27.69 -14.36
CA ALA A 15 46.25 26.40 -14.46
C ALA A 15 45.42 25.34 -13.74
N GLY A 16 44.54 24.70 -14.49
CA GLY A 16 43.68 23.63 -14.00
C GLY A 16 42.62 23.26 -15.03
N LEU A 17 43.02 22.82 -16.22
CA LEU A 17 42.12 22.07 -17.09
C LEU A 17 42.02 20.63 -16.56
N THR A 18 41.42 20.48 -15.38
CA THR A 18 40.65 19.27 -15.11
C THR A 18 39.34 19.46 -15.86
N PHE A 19 39.11 18.64 -16.89
CA PHE A 19 37.82 18.56 -17.57
C PHE A 19 36.78 18.03 -16.57
N THR A 20 36.30 18.91 -15.70
CA THR A 20 35.08 18.72 -14.94
C THR A 20 34.02 19.54 -15.64
N ARG A 21 33.00 18.84 -16.16
CA ARG A 21 31.85 19.41 -16.86
C ARG A 21 31.15 20.38 -15.91
N CYS A 22 31.42 21.67 -16.05
CA CYS A 22 30.86 22.71 -15.20
C CYS A 22 29.50 23.10 -15.81
N SER A 23 28.39 22.64 -15.23
CA SER A 23 27.05 23.05 -15.63
C SER A 23 26.85 24.55 -15.39
N THR A 24 26.14 25.22 -16.31
CA THR A 24 25.91 26.66 -16.20
C THR A 24 24.96 27.01 -15.05
N PRO A 25 25.01 28.22 -14.46
CA PRO A 25 24.05 28.61 -13.43
C PRO A 25 22.59 28.50 -13.87
N ALA A 26 22.30 28.70 -15.16
CA ALA A 26 20.97 28.51 -15.73
C ALA A 26 20.55 27.03 -15.73
N GLU A 27 21.46 26.13 -16.13
CA GLU A 27 21.26 24.67 -16.09
C GLU A 27 21.04 24.17 -14.66
N LYS A 28 21.78 24.69 -13.67
CA LYS A 28 21.57 24.36 -12.25
C LYS A 28 20.22 24.82 -11.70
N VAL A 29 19.70 25.96 -12.17
CA VAL A 29 18.37 26.46 -11.78
C VAL A 29 17.26 25.65 -12.44
N ASP A 30 17.46 25.23 -13.69
CA ASP A 30 16.51 24.36 -14.41
C ASP A 30 16.44 22.97 -13.78
N ASP A 31 17.60 22.35 -13.52
CA ASP A 31 17.71 21.08 -12.78
C ASP A 31 17.05 21.16 -11.40
N ALA A 32 17.27 22.26 -10.66
CA ALA A 32 16.67 22.45 -9.35
C ALA A 32 15.13 22.57 -9.42
N LYS A 33 14.58 23.22 -10.45
CA LYS A 33 13.12 23.28 -10.65
C LYS A 33 12.54 21.92 -10.98
N HIS A 34 13.16 21.19 -11.91
CA HIS A 34 12.73 19.84 -12.27
C HIS A 34 12.75 18.89 -11.04
N ASN A 35 13.82 18.95 -10.24
CA ASN A 35 13.92 18.16 -9.01
C ASN A 35 12.84 18.52 -7.98
N VAL A 36 12.47 19.80 -7.86
CA VAL A 36 11.39 20.23 -6.96
C VAL A 36 10.01 19.80 -7.49
N GLU A 37 9.79 19.88 -8.80
CA GLU A 37 8.55 19.42 -9.42
C GLU A 37 8.36 17.91 -9.27
N ASP A 38 9.42 17.12 -9.48
CA ASP A 38 9.40 15.67 -9.27
C ASP A 38 9.21 15.33 -7.78
N ALA A 39 9.94 15.99 -6.87
CA ALA A 39 9.75 15.77 -5.44
C ALA A 39 8.34 16.13 -4.96
N ASN A 40 7.71 17.16 -5.53
CA ASN A 40 6.32 17.50 -5.25
C ASN A 40 5.36 16.45 -5.80
N ARG A 41 5.62 15.91 -7.00
CA ARG A 41 4.81 14.83 -7.58
C ARG A 41 4.90 13.57 -6.72
N ASP A 42 6.10 13.16 -6.35
CA ASP A 42 6.35 12.01 -5.48
C ASP A 42 5.68 12.19 -4.11
N LEU A 43 5.71 13.40 -3.56
CA LEU A 43 5.04 13.74 -2.30
C LEU A 43 3.52 13.63 -2.41
N GLU A 44 2.91 14.15 -3.48
CA GLU A 44 1.46 14.10 -3.67
C GLU A 44 0.98 12.67 -3.97
N GLU A 45 1.70 11.91 -4.79
CA GLU A 45 1.45 10.48 -5.00
C GLU A 45 1.55 9.71 -3.68
N SER A 46 2.54 10.05 -2.84
CA SER A 46 2.70 9.47 -1.52
C SER A 46 1.51 9.71 -0.60
N LYS A 47 1.02 10.95 -0.53
CA LYS A 47 -0.17 11.29 0.26
C LYS A 47 -1.43 10.59 -0.26
N ALA A 48 -1.59 10.49 -1.58
CA ALA A 48 -2.76 9.88 -2.20
C ALA A 48 -2.88 8.40 -1.82
N TYR A 49 -1.81 7.61 -2.00
CA TYR A 49 -1.89 6.17 -1.73
C TYR A 49 -2.01 5.86 -0.23
N LEU A 50 -1.43 6.69 0.65
CA LEU A 50 -1.59 6.51 2.10
C LEU A 50 -3.07 6.64 2.50
N LYS A 51 -3.78 7.61 1.92
CA LYS A 51 -5.23 7.79 2.14
C LYS A 51 -6.04 6.62 1.57
N GLU A 52 -5.69 6.13 0.38
CA GLU A 52 -6.32 4.95 -0.21
C GLU A 52 -6.11 3.71 0.66
N MET A 53 -4.89 3.52 1.18
CA MET A 53 -4.55 2.41 2.08
C MET A 53 -5.34 2.47 3.39
N GLU A 54 -5.51 3.64 3.99
CA GLU A 54 -6.35 3.81 5.19
C GLU A 54 -7.81 3.46 4.91
N ALA A 55 -8.37 3.95 3.80
CA ALA A 55 -9.74 3.66 3.40
C ALA A 55 -9.95 2.16 3.13
N PHE A 56 -9.00 1.55 2.39
CA PHE A 56 -9.01 0.12 2.12
C PHE A 56 -8.96 -0.71 3.40
N ARG A 57 -8.08 -0.38 4.35
CA ARG A 57 -8.01 -1.06 5.65
C ARG A 57 -9.33 -0.97 6.40
N ALA A 58 -9.95 0.20 6.45
CA ALA A 58 -11.23 0.40 7.12
C ALA A 58 -12.36 -0.43 6.47
N GLN A 59 -12.48 -0.39 5.14
CA GLN A 59 -13.47 -1.15 4.40
C GLN A 59 -13.27 -2.66 4.58
N THR A 60 -12.03 -3.12 4.45
CA THR A 60 -11.68 -4.53 4.55
C THR A 60 -11.92 -5.07 5.96
N GLU A 61 -11.56 -4.31 6.99
CA GLU A 61 -11.83 -4.70 8.38
C GLU A 61 -13.34 -4.80 8.66
N ALA A 62 -14.16 -3.95 8.03
CA ALA A 62 -15.60 -4.07 8.10
C ALA A 62 -16.11 -5.35 7.42
N GLN A 63 -15.58 -5.71 6.24
CA GLN A 63 -15.92 -6.95 5.54
C GLN A 63 -15.50 -8.19 6.36
N ILE A 64 -14.30 -8.19 6.94
CA ILE A 64 -13.82 -9.28 7.81
C ILE A 64 -14.74 -9.46 9.01
N LYS A 65 -15.18 -8.36 9.65
CA LYS A 65 -16.14 -8.41 10.77
C LYS A 65 -17.49 -8.95 10.34
N GLU A 66 -17.93 -8.64 9.14
CA GLU A 66 -19.17 -9.21 8.61
C GLU A 66 -19.04 -10.72 8.38
N ASN A 67 -17.94 -11.17 7.79
CA ASN A 67 -17.63 -12.60 7.67
C ASN A 67 -17.62 -13.31 9.04
N GLU A 68 -17.08 -12.67 10.09
CA GLU A 68 -17.13 -13.20 11.46
C GLU A 68 -18.56 -13.38 11.98
N ARG A 69 -19.46 -12.42 11.70
CA ARG A 69 -20.88 -12.53 12.06
C ARG A 69 -21.56 -13.66 11.30
N THR A 70 -21.29 -13.77 10.00
CA THR A 70 -21.82 -14.85 9.16
C THR A 70 -21.37 -16.22 9.66
N ILE A 71 -20.07 -16.37 9.99
CA ILE A 71 -19.52 -17.58 10.62
C ILE A 71 -20.23 -17.92 11.93
N ALA A 72 -20.48 -16.92 12.78
CA ALA A 72 -21.21 -17.13 14.03
C ALA A 72 -22.64 -17.64 13.76
N GLY A 73 -23.35 -17.03 12.81
CA GLY A 73 -24.68 -17.48 12.40
C GLY A 73 -24.69 -18.92 11.86
N PHE A 74 -23.66 -19.34 11.13
CA PHE A 74 -23.53 -20.73 10.72
C PHE A 74 -23.29 -21.67 11.91
N LYS A 75 -22.45 -21.27 12.88
CA LYS A 75 -22.19 -22.06 14.08
C LYS A 75 -23.46 -22.30 14.89
N ASP A 76 -24.34 -21.31 14.99
CA ASP A 76 -25.61 -21.43 15.72
C ASP A 76 -26.57 -22.43 15.05
N ARG A 77 -26.50 -22.57 13.72
CA ARG A 77 -27.37 -23.45 12.92
C ARG A 77 -26.85 -24.88 12.75
N ILE A 78 -25.73 -25.24 13.39
CA ILE A 78 -25.15 -26.60 13.32
C ILE A 78 -26.16 -27.64 13.81
N ALA A 79 -26.91 -27.34 14.88
CA ALA A 79 -27.86 -28.27 15.47
C ALA A 79 -29.04 -28.59 14.54
N ASP A 80 -29.34 -27.68 13.61
CA ASP A 80 -30.42 -27.84 12.63
C ASP A 80 -30.01 -28.72 11.44
N GLN A 81 -28.71 -29.02 11.32
CA GLN A 81 -28.18 -29.90 10.27
C GLN A 81 -28.40 -31.37 10.62
N ARG A 82 -28.59 -32.19 9.58
CA ARG A 82 -28.69 -33.64 9.73
C ARG A 82 -27.41 -34.21 10.34
N ILE A 83 -27.54 -35.20 11.23
CA ILE A 83 -26.40 -35.75 12.00
C ILE A 83 -25.29 -36.23 11.07
N GLU A 84 -25.64 -36.84 9.94
CA GLU A 84 -24.69 -37.35 8.95
C GLU A 84 -23.91 -36.25 8.21
N THR A 85 -24.37 -35.00 8.19
CA THR A 85 -23.70 -33.86 7.53
C THR A 85 -23.06 -32.87 8.50
N GLN A 86 -23.33 -32.98 9.81
CA GLN A 86 -22.84 -32.04 10.82
C GLN A 86 -21.31 -31.93 10.87
N GLU A 87 -20.59 -33.04 10.65
CA GLU A 87 -19.13 -33.01 10.66
C GLU A 87 -18.56 -32.20 9.49
N ASP A 88 -19.08 -32.42 8.29
CA ASP A 88 -18.64 -31.69 7.09
C ASP A 88 -19.03 -30.22 7.15
N TYR A 89 -20.22 -29.92 7.70
CA TYR A 89 -20.66 -28.55 7.97
C TYR A 89 -19.70 -27.83 8.93
N LYS A 90 -19.29 -28.48 10.03
CA LYS A 90 -18.30 -27.94 10.98
C LYS A 90 -16.95 -27.70 10.31
N LYS A 91 -16.46 -28.64 9.49
CA LYS A 91 -15.19 -28.49 8.77
C LYS A 91 -15.21 -27.31 7.81
N ALA A 92 -16.32 -27.12 7.08
CA ALA A 92 -16.48 -25.99 6.18
C ALA A 92 -16.50 -24.65 6.92
N ILE A 93 -17.21 -24.54 8.05
CA ILE A 93 -17.18 -23.34 8.90
C ILE A 93 -15.76 -23.04 9.38
N GLU A 94 -15.03 -24.07 9.83
CA GLU A 94 -13.65 -23.88 10.30
C GLU A 94 -12.73 -23.41 9.17
N ALA A 95 -12.90 -23.96 7.96
CA ALA A 95 -12.15 -23.51 6.79
C ALA A 95 -12.41 -22.02 6.48
N LEU A 96 -13.68 -21.58 6.52
CA LEU A 96 -14.05 -20.17 6.35
C LEU A 96 -13.42 -19.30 7.45
N ALA A 97 -13.47 -19.75 8.70
CA ALA A 97 -12.91 -19.03 9.85
C ALA A 97 -11.38 -18.88 9.75
N VAL A 98 -10.67 -19.94 9.36
CA VAL A 98 -9.22 -19.92 9.16
C VAL A 98 -8.83 -18.96 8.04
N GLN A 99 -9.55 -18.98 6.92
CA GLN A 99 -9.28 -18.06 5.80
C GLN A 99 -9.54 -16.59 6.18
N ASN A 100 -10.66 -16.31 6.85
CA ASN A 100 -10.98 -14.96 7.30
C ASN A 100 -9.92 -14.43 8.30
N LEU A 101 -9.48 -15.29 9.24
CA LEU A 101 -8.40 -14.96 10.17
C LEU A 101 -7.06 -14.72 9.47
N LYS A 102 -6.74 -15.51 8.44
CA LYS A 102 -5.54 -15.33 7.62
C LYS A 102 -5.55 -13.95 6.95
N LEU A 103 -6.68 -13.55 6.36
CA LEU A 103 -6.84 -12.22 5.77
C LEU A 103 -6.68 -11.11 6.80
N ARG A 104 -7.31 -11.21 7.97
CA ARG A 104 -7.10 -10.23 9.06
C ARG A 104 -5.64 -10.10 9.46
N LYS A 105 -4.95 -11.22 9.66
CA LYS A 105 -3.51 -11.20 10.00
C LYS A 105 -2.69 -10.54 8.90
N ARG A 106 -2.99 -10.83 7.63
CA ARG A 106 -2.29 -10.24 6.49
C ARG A 106 -2.52 -8.73 6.39
N LEU A 107 -3.74 -8.27 6.65
CA LEU A 107 -4.07 -6.84 6.70
C LEU A 107 -3.32 -6.10 7.82
N ASN A 108 -3.28 -6.70 9.02
CA ASN A 108 -2.64 -6.10 10.19
C ASN A 108 -1.10 -6.09 10.11
N ASN A 109 -0.51 -7.09 9.47
CA ASN A 109 0.94 -7.23 9.38
C ASN A 109 1.53 -6.49 8.18
N PHE A 110 0.71 -6.08 7.22
CA PHE A 110 1.19 -5.38 6.04
C PHE A 110 1.54 -3.93 6.37
N ASN A 111 2.77 -3.53 6.07
CA ASN A 111 3.22 -2.14 6.05
C ASN A 111 3.73 -1.84 4.64
N ALA A 112 3.30 -0.72 4.07
CA ALA A 112 3.74 -0.30 2.75
C ALA A 112 5.09 0.41 2.84
N ASP A 113 6.11 -0.17 2.22
CA ASP A 113 7.42 0.48 2.04
C ASP A 113 7.49 1.28 0.73
N SER A 114 6.52 1.08 -0.17
CA SER A 114 6.40 1.78 -1.46
C SER A 114 4.98 1.67 -2.05
N LEU A 115 4.67 2.55 -3.00
CA LEU A 115 3.42 2.51 -3.77
C LEU A 115 3.24 1.18 -4.52
N GLU A 116 4.30 0.64 -5.10
CA GLU A 116 4.25 -0.62 -5.84
C GLU A 116 3.99 -1.82 -4.93
N ALA A 117 4.60 -1.83 -3.73
CA ALA A 117 4.30 -2.84 -2.71
C ALA A 117 2.83 -2.76 -2.26
N TRP A 118 2.31 -1.54 -2.10
CA TRP A 118 0.91 -1.29 -1.78
C TRP A 118 -0.04 -1.84 -2.85
N LYS A 119 0.13 -1.44 -4.12
CA LYS A 119 -0.73 -1.88 -5.24
C LYS A 119 -0.76 -3.39 -5.39
N LYS A 120 0.40 -4.04 -5.28
CA LYS A 120 0.50 -5.50 -5.36
C LYS A 120 -0.27 -6.17 -4.22
N PHE A 121 -0.04 -5.70 -2.99
CA PHE A 121 -0.75 -6.20 -1.82
C PHE A 121 -2.26 -6.04 -1.97
N GLU A 122 -2.73 -4.86 -2.34
CA GLU A 122 -4.15 -4.54 -2.49
C GLU A 122 -4.81 -5.47 -3.52
N SER A 123 -4.20 -5.65 -4.69
CA SER A 123 -4.72 -6.51 -5.75
C SER A 123 -4.83 -7.97 -5.31
N GLU A 124 -3.77 -8.52 -4.71
CA GLU A 124 -3.79 -9.91 -4.23
C GLU A 124 -4.77 -10.09 -3.07
N PHE A 125 -4.90 -9.08 -2.20
CA PHE A 125 -5.81 -9.14 -1.06
C PHE A 125 -7.26 -9.13 -1.52
N LYS A 126 -7.62 -8.25 -2.48
CA LYS A 126 -8.97 -8.20 -3.07
C LYS A 126 -9.35 -9.54 -3.68
N HIS A 127 -8.45 -10.13 -4.46
CA HIS A 127 -8.69 -11.44 -5.05
C HIS A 127 -8.97 -12.52 -4.00
N ASP A 128 -8.17 -12.60 -2.94
CA ASP A 128 -8.39 -13.58 -1.87
C ASP A 128 -9.69 -13.31 -1.08
N MET A 129 -10.07 -12.03 -0.90
CA MET A 129 -11.33 -11.66 -0.25
C MET A 129 -12.55 -12.01 -1.11
N GLU A 130 -12.46 -11.83 -2.43
CA GLU A 130 -13.50 -12.25 -3.38
C GLU A 130 -13.68 -13.77 -3.35
N ALA A 131 -12.58 -14.53 -3.43
CA ALA A 131 -12.63 -15.99 -3.35
C ALA A 131 -13.23 -16.49 -2.02
N LEU A 132 -12.94 -15.80 -0.91
CA LEU A 132 -13.58 -16.09 0.38
C LEU A 132 -15.09 -15.77 0.33
N GLY A 133 -15.49 -14.65 -0.26
CA GLY A 133 -16.89 -14.30 -0.46
C GLY A 133 -17.67 -15.35 -1.26
N ASP A 134 -17.08 -15.86 -2.34
CA ASP A 134 -17.65 -16.95 -3.13
C ASP A 134 -17.79 -18.23 -2.29
N ALA A 135 -16.79 -18.56 -1.46
CA ALA A 135 -16.88 -19.70 -0.55
C ALA A 135 -18.01 -19.55 0.49
N PHE A 136 -18.26 -18.33 0.99
CA PHE A 136 -19.41 -18.04 1.85
C PHE A 136 -20.74 -18.23 1.12
N HIS A 137 -20.82 -17.76 -0.13
CA HIS A 137 -22.02 -17.90 -0.96
C HIS A 137 -22.32 -19.38 -1.23
N ASP A 138 -21.34 -20.14 -1.71
CA ASP A 138 -21.45 -21.57 -1.99
C ASP A 138 -21.87 -22.36 -0.75
N PHE A 139 -21.31 -22.02 0.41
CA PHE A 139 -21.68 -22.66 1.67
C PHE A 139 -23.14 -22.35 2.05
N SER A 140 -23.60 -21.12 1.85
CA SER A 140 -24.99 -20.73 2.14
C SER A 140 -25.96 -21.49 1.25
N VAL A 141 -25.74 -21.48 -0.07
CA VAL A 141 -26.61 -22.15 -1.05
C VAL A 141 -26.70 -23.65 -0.80
N LYS A 142 -25.58 -24.31 -0.46
CA LYS A 142 -25.57 -25.76 -0.19
C LYS A 142 -26.38 -26.18 1.04
N ASN A 143 -26.65 -25.26 1.97
CA ASN A 143 -27.27 -25.57 3.26
C ASN A 143 -28.63 -24.88 3.47
N GLU A 144 -29.17 -24.25 2.42
CA GLU A 144 -30.55 -23.76 2.36
C GLU A 144 -31.50 -24.77 1.67
N GLN A 145 -30.98 -25.93 1.23
CA GLN A 145 -31.72 -27.04 0.59
C GLN A 145 -31.87 -28.23 1.54
#